data_AF-A0A3P6PZX1-F1
#
_entry.id   AF-A0A3P6PZX1-F1
#
_cell.length_a   1.000
_cell.length_b   1.000
_cell.length_c   1.000
_cell.angle_alpha   90.00
_cell.angle_beta   90.00
_cell.angle_gamma   90.00
#
_symmetry.space_group_name_H-M   'P 1'
#
loop_
_entity.id
_entity.type
_entity.pdbx_description
1 polymer ?
#
loop_
_entity_poly.entity_id
_entity_poly.type
_entity_poly.pdbx_seq_one_letter_code
_entity_poly.pdbx_strand_id
1 'polypeptide(L)'
;MPGLKYIMENAVHPDLRLLRGKTIECISLIVLAVGKEKFMQDAEPIMTLFMKTQASSEATGDGEGDKFADDDPQTNYIITAWARICKLLGRSFEPFLPMVMPQVLKSARMAPEVCVLDNEEAENIDSENWQILPIAEDQNCAIRTRFVTMVDQRQTYILPTQFAHPTR
;
A
#
# COMPACT_ATOMS: atom_id res chain seq x y z
N MET A 1 11.47 11.77 -18.83
CA MET A 1 10.97 10.41 -19.18
C MET A 1 9.59 10.43 -19.89
N PRO A 2 9.51 10.62 -21.22
CA PRO A 2 8.23 10.91 -21.89
C PRO A 2 7.22 9.75 -21.94
N GLY A 3 7.66 8.53 -22.27
CA GLY A 3 6.74 7.38 -22.43
C GLY A 3 6.02 6.97 -21.14
N LEU A 4 6.69 7.01 -20.00
CA LEU A 4 6.08 6.68 -18.71
C LEU A 4 5.07 7.75 -18.26
N LYS A 5 5.36 9.04 -18.54
CA LYS A 5 4.39 10.12 -18.29
C LYS A 5 3.13 9.94 -19.14
N TYR A 6 3.29 9.61 -20.42
CA TYR A 6 2.16 9.31 -21.31
C TYR A 6 1.28 8.18 -20.78
N ILE A 7 1.87 7.08 -20.31
CA ILE A 7 1.10 5.97 -19.71
C ILE A 7 0.32 6.47 -18.49
N MET A 8 0.96 7.22 -17.59
CA MET A 8 0.29 7.76 -16.38
C MET A 8 -0.89 8.68 -16.71
N GLU A 9 -0.79 9.48 -17.77
CA GLU A 9 -1.82 10.43 -18.18
C GLU A 9 -3.00 9.75 -18.90
N ASN A 10 -2.77 8.65 -19.61
CA ASN A 10 -3.77 8.03 -20.48
C ASN A 10 -4.38 6.74 -19.90
N ALA A 11 -3.68 6.05 -19.01
CA ALA A 11 -4.14 4.78 -18.42
C ALA A 11 -5.15 5.00 -17.28
N VAL A 12 -6.14 5.88 -17.47
CA VAL A 12 -7.09 6.31 -16.43
C VAL A 12 -8.20 5.31 -16.12
N HIS A 13 -8.44 4.35 -17.01
CA HIS A 13 -9.46 3.32 -16.83
C HIS A 13 -9.20 2.46 -15.58
N PRO A 14 -10.25 2.02 -14.84
CA PRO A 14 -10.09 1.16 -13.67
C PRO A 14 -9.29 -0.12 -13.94
N ASP A 15 -9.52 -0.79 -15.08
CA ASP A 15 -8.79 -2.03 -15.45
C ASP A 15 -7.28 -1.82 -15.64
N LEU A 16 -6.86 -0.58 -15.90
CA LEU A 16 -5.46 -0.21 -16.07
C LEU A 16 -4.82 0.21 -14.74
N ARG A 17 -5.48 -0.01 -13.60
CA ARG A 17 -4.95 0.35 -12.29
C ARG A 17 -3.60 -0.32 -12.01
N LEU A 18 -3.47 -1.61 -12.30
CA LEU A 18 -2.22 -2.35 -12.13
C LEU A 18 -1.10 -1.80 -13.02
N LEU A 19 -1.41 -1.47 -14.29
CA LEU A 19 -0.46 -0.88 -15.23
C LEU A 19 0.09 0.46 -14.71
N ARG A 20 -0.79 1.33 -14.21
CA ARG A 20 -0.41 2.59 -13.56
C ARG A 20 0.47 2.33 -12.33
N GLY A 21 0.10 1.39 -11.46
CA GLY A 21 0.91 1.01 -10.29
C GLY A 21 2.33 0.56 -10.67
N LYS A 22 2.45 -0.31 -11.68
CA LYS A 22 3.75 -0.75 -12.22
C LYS A 22 4.54 0.37 -12.90
N THR A 23 3.85 1.32 -13.52
CA THR A 23 4.47 2.51 -14.11
C THR A 23 5.04 3.42 -13.02
N ILE A 24 4.31 3.65 -11.93
CA ILE A 24 4.77 4.39 -10.74
C ILE A 24 6.02 3.73 -10.12
N GLU A 25 6.00 2.42 -9.97
CA GLU A 25 7.15 1.65 -9.51
C GLU A 25 8.36 1.86 -10.43
N CYS A 26 8.19 1.69 -11.74
CA CYS A 26 9.24 1.89 -12.74
C CYS A 26 9.85 3.31 -12.67
N ILE A 27 9.00 4.34 -12.61
CA ILE A 27 9.43 5.73 -12.45
C ILE A 27 10.29 5.87 -11.19
N SER A 28 9.82 5.38 -10.04
CA SER A 28 10.55 5.51 -8.77
C SER A 28 11.92 4.80 -8.76
N LEU A 29 12.05 3.68 -9.49
CA LEU A 29 13.32 2.96 -9.63
C LEU A 29 14.29 3.70 -10.55
N ILE A 30 13.80 4.27 -11.66
CA ILE A 30 14.62 5.12 -12.54
C ILE A 30 15.13 6.33 -11.77
N VAL A 31 14.26 6.97 -10.98
CA VAL A 31 14.60 8.13 -10.15
C VAL A 31 15.73 7.81 -9.17
N LEU A 32 15.69 6.64 -8.51
CA LEU A 32 16.80 6.17 -7.68
C LEU A 32 18.09 5.94 -8.47
N ALA A 33 17.99 5.37 -9.68
CA ALA A 33 19.15 5.07 -10.51
C ALA A 33 19.84 6.32 -11.09
N VAL A 34 19.07 7.34 -11.50
CA VAL A 34 19.62 8.56 -12.12
C VAL A 34 20.15 9.58 -11.11
N GLY A 35 19.72 9.47 -9.86
CA GLY A 35 20.13 10.37 -8.78
C GLY A 35 19.35 11.68 -8.75
N LYS A 36 19.54 12.43 -7.65
CA LYS A 36 18.79 13.65 -7.34
C LYS A 36 18.92 14.72 -8.42
N GLU A 37 20.15 15.03 -8.86
CA GLU A 37 20.44 16.13 -9.78
C GLU A 37 19.64 16.04 -11.09
N LYS A 38 19.60 14.83 -11.68
CA LYS A 38 18.84 14.58 -12.90
C LYS A 38 17.34 14.57 -12.67
N PHE A 39 16.90 14.08 -11.51
CA PHE A 39 15.48 14.00 -11.19
C PHE A 39 14.84 15.37 -10.90
N MET A 40 15.58 16.35 -10.36
CA MET A 40 15.01 17.64 -9.96
C MET A 40 14.23 18.35 -11.07
N GLN A 41 14.63 18.19 -12.34
CA GLN A 41 13.92 18.78 -13.50
C GLN A 41 12.55 18.14 -13.75
N ASP A 42 12.39 16.88 -13.36
CA ASP A 42 11.20 16.06 -13.55
C ASP A 42 10.39 15.89 -12.25
N ALA A 43 10.87 16.41 -11.12
CA ALA A 43 10.30 16.15 -9.80
C ALA A 43 8.85 16.65 -9.69
N GLU A 44 8.62 17.95 -9.80
CA GLU A 44 7.28 18.55 -9.70
C GLU A 44 6.22 17.91 -10.62
N PRO A 45 6.46 17.70 -11.93
CA PRO A 45 5.46 17.08 -12.79
C PRO A 45 5.18 15.62 -12.41
N ILE A 46 6.20 14.87 -11.95
CA ILE A 46 6.01 13.47 -11.50
C ILE A 46 5.24 13.43 -10.18
N MET A 47 5.58 14.29 -9.21
CA MET A 47 4.85 14.39 -7.95
C MET A 47 3.36 14.69 -8.23
N THR A 48 3.09 15.63 -9.13
CA THR A 48 1.72 15.99 -9.54
C THR A 48 0.97 14.83 -10.20
N LEU A 49 1.64 14.05 -11.06
CA LEU A 49 1.02 12.87 -11.71
C LEU A 49 0.64 11.79 -10.70
N PHE A 50 1.48 11.54 -9.69
CA PHE A 50 1.17 10.57 -8.64
C PHE A 50 -0.01 11.03 -7.79
N MET A 51 -0.10 12.32 -7.45
CA MET A 51 -1.27 12.87 -6.74
C MET A 51 -2.57 12.69 -7.51
N LYS A 52 -2.58 13.04 -8.81
CA LYS A 52 -3.77 12.90 -9.64
C LYS A 52 -4.26 11.45 -9.68
N THR A 53 -3.33 10.51 -9.66
CA THR A 53 -3.64 9.08 -9.61
C THR A 53 -4.34 8.74 -8.29
N GLN A 54 -3.83 9.22 -7.15
CA GLN A 54 -4.47 9.05 -5.83
C GLN A 54 -5.86 9.71 -5.74
N ALA A 55 -6.04 10.91 -6.27
CA ALA A 55 -7.33 11.60 -6.24
C ALA A 55 -8.35 10.96 -7.21
N SER A 56 -7.89 10.40 -8.33
CA SER A 56 -8.78 9.74 -9.30
C SER A 56 -9.39 8.45 -8.77
N SER A 57 -8.67 7.70 -7.91
CA SER A 57 -9.22 6.52 -7.25
C SER A 57 -10.26 6.86 -6.17
N GLU A 58 -10.20 8.06 -5.58
CA GLU A 58 -11.21 8.57 -4.65
C GLU A 58 -12.53 8.98 -5.34
N ALA A 59 -12.45 9.48 -6.58
CA ALA A 59 -13.60 10.06 -7.28
C ALA A 59 -14.46 9.06 -8.07
N THR A 60 -13.97 7.83 -8.31
CA THR A 60 -14.72 6.77 -9.03
C THR A 60 -15.45 5.83 -8.07
N GLY A 61 -15.72 6.27 -6.83
CA GLY A 61 -16.58 5.54 -5.89
C GLY A 61 -17.99 5.44 -6.46
N ASP A 62 -18.27 4.31 -7.12
CA ASP A 62 -19.61 3.86 -7.43
C ASP A 62 -20.45 3.99 -6.16
N GLY A 63 -21.57 4.69 -6.26
CA GLY A 63 -22.36 5.14 -5.12
C GLY A 63 -22.92 3.98 -4.30
N GLU A 64 -22.23 3.59 -3.26
CA GLU A 64 -22.73 3.12 -1.96
C GLU A 64 -21.51 3.01 -1.03
N GLY A 65 -21.66 3.43 0.22
CA GLY A 65 -20.56 3.80 1.10
C GLY A 65 -19.47 2.74 1.25
N ASP A 66 -18.26 3.05 0.77
CA ASP A 66 -17.13 3.36 1.67
C ASP A 66 -16.03 4.13 0.92
N LYS A 67 -15.41 5.08 1.61
CA LYS A 67 -14.42 5.99 1.03
C LYS A 67 -13.10 5.25 0.84
N PHE A 68 -12.76 4.98 -0.43
CA PHE A 68 -11.82 3.94 -0.87
C PHE A 68 -12.38 2.56 -0.55
N ALA A 69 -12.58 1.71 -1.57
CA ALA A 69 -12.40 0.29 -1.33
C ALA A 69 -10.98 0.15 -0.79
N ASP A 70 -10.83 -0.28 0.47
CA ASP A 70 -9.56 -0.39 1.20
C ASP A 70 -8.45 -1.19 0.46
N ASP A 71 -8.79 -1.76 -0.69
CA ASP A 71 -8.04 -2.71 -1.51
C ASP A 71 -7.53 -2.17 -2.85
N ASP A 72 -7.45 -0.85 -3.10
CA ASP A 72 -6.87 -0.36 -4.37
C ASP A 72 -5.41 -0.83 -4.50
N PRO A 73 -5.08 -1.71 -5.49
CA PRO A 73 -3.72 -2.25 -5.65
C PRO A 73 -2.68 -1.16 -5.89
N GLN A 74 -3.09 0.03 -6.33
CA GLN A 74 -2.19 1.16 -6.57
C GLN A 74 -1.61 1.78 -5.30
N THR A 75 -2.31 1.67 -4.17
CA THR A 75 -1.94 2.32 -2.91
C THR A 75 -0.53 1.90 -2.47
N ASN A 76 -0.24 0.60 -2.53
CA ASN A 76 1.06 0.04 -2.18
C ASN A 76 2.18 0.53 -3.10
N TYR A 77 1.92 0.62 -4.41
CA TYR A 77 2.89 1.13 -5.38
C TYR A 77 3.24 2.59 -5.12
N ILE A 78 2.22 3.42 -4.83
CA ILE A 78 2.43 4.85 -4.60
C ILE A 78 3.16 5.10 -3.28
N ILE A 79 2.78 4.43 -2.19
CA ILE A 79 3.46 4.60 -0.89
C ILE A 79 4.92 4.15 -0.98
N THR A 80 5.18 3.03 -1.65
CA THR A 80 6.55 2.55 -1.88
C THR A 80 7.34 3.53 -2.75
N ALA A 81 6.73 4.09 -3.79
CA ALA A 81 7.38 5.10 -4.63
C ALA A 81 7.70 6.39 -3.85
N TRP A 82 6.79 6.83 -2.97
CA TRP A 82 7.03 7.96 -2.07
C TRP A 82 8.20 7.73 -1.13
N ALA A 83 8.32 6.55 -0.53
CA ALA A 83 9.45 6.21 0.32
C ALA A 83 10.78 6.30 -0.46
N ARG A 84 10.81 5.80 -1.70
CA ARG A 84 12.00 5.86 -2.58
C ARG A 84 12.36 7.30 -2.94
N ILE A 85 11.38 8.13 -3.31
CA ILE A 85 11.61 9.54 -3.68
C ILE A 85 12.03 10.36 -2.46
N CYS A 86 11.41 10.14 -1.30
CA CYS A 86 11.80 10.76 -0.03
C CYS A 86 13.26 10.44 0.32
N LYS A 87 13.65 9.17 0.22
CA LYS A 87 15.04 8.73 0.42
C LYS A 87 16.02 9.43 -0.53
N LEU A 88 15.63 9.64 -1.78
CA LEU A 88 16.48 10.33 -2.76
C LEU A 88 16.60 11.84 -2.49
N LEU A 89 15.48 12.52 -2.23
CA LEU A 89 15.44 13.97 -2.09
C LEU A 89 15.96 14.46 -0.74
N GLY A 90 15.82 13.64 0.32
CA GLY A 90 16.17 14.01 1.69
C GLY A 90 15.35 15.21 2.14
N ARG A 91 16.03 16.25 2.66
CA ARG A 91 15.37 17.48 3.13
C ARG A 91 14.54 18.20 2.05
N SER A 92 14.90 18.04 0.77
CA SER A 92 14.14 18.63 -0.34
C SER A 92 12.77 17.98 -0.54
N PHE A 93 12.45 16.90 0.19
CA PHE A 93 11.13 16.27 0.17
C PHE A 93 10.10 17.00 1.05
N GLU A 94 10.54 17.85 1.97
CA GLU A 94 9.69 18.53 2.95
C GLU A 94 8.43 19.20 2.36
N PRO A 95 8.50 19.93 1.22
CA PRO A 95 7.32 20.58 0.64
C PRO A 95 6.21 19.59 0.21
N PHE A 96 6.56 18.32 -0.01
CA PHE A 96 5.63 17.29 -0.45
C PHE A 96 5.02 16.49 0.73
N LEU A 97 5.52 16.66 1.96
CA LEU A 97 5.01 15.94 3.12
C LEU A 97 3.52 16.19 3.40
N PRO A 98 2.99 17.43 3.38
CA PRO A 98 1.57 17.67 3.67
C PRO A 98 0.62 16.91 2.74
N MET A 99 1.10 16.58 1.55
CA MET A 99 0.37 15.91 0.49
C MET A 99 0.49 14.39 0.58
N VAL A 100 1.66 13.86 0.92
CA VAL A 100 1.92 12.42 0.97
C VAL A 100 1.46 11.80 2.29
N MET A 101 1.63 12.53 3.41
CA MET A 101 1.39 12.01 4.76
C MET A 101 -0.05 11.54 5.02
N PRO A 102 -1.12 12.19 4.53
CA PRO A 102 -2.49 11.72 4.77
C PRO A 102 -2.71 10.27 4.32
N GLN A 103 -2.20 9.89 3.15
CA GLN A 103 -2.35 8.54 2.60
C GLN A 103 -1.50 7.51 3.35
N VAL A 104 -0.28 7.90 3.74
CA VAL A 104 0.60 7.06 4.57
C VAL A 104 -0.04 6.80 5.94
N LEU A 105 -0.58 7.83 6.58
CA LEU A 105 -1.26 7.72 7.87
C LEU A 105 -2.56 6.93 7.77
N LYS A 106 -3.32 7.09 6.68
CA LYS A 106 -4.51 6.26 6.43
C LYS A 106 -4.12 4.78 6.36
N SER A 107 -3.12 4.45 5.53
CA SER A 107 -2.66 3.06 5.36
C SER A 107 -2.09 2.48 6.66
N ALA A 108 -1.35 3.28 7.43
CA ALA A 108 -0.80 2.86 8.72
C ALA A 108 -1.84 2.63 9.82
N ARG A 109 -3.07 3.14 9.66
CA ARG A 109 -4.18 2.94 10.62
C ARG A 109 -5.03 1.72 10.31
N MET A 110 -4.79 1.04 9.20
CA MET A 110 -5.57 -0.13 8.81
C MET A 110 -5.32 -1.26 9.82
N ALA A 111 -6.39 -1.65 10.52
CA ALA A 111 -6.34 -2.78 11.44
C ALA A 111 -6.46 -4.09 10.64
N PRO A 112 -5.63 -5.10 10.92
CA PRO A 112 -5.81 -6.41 10.32
C PRO A 112 -7.14 -7.02 10.78
N GLU A 113 -7.80 -7.72 9.88
CA GLU A 113 -8.97 -8.52 10.21
C GLU A 113 -8.47 -9.83 10.83
N VAL A 114 -8.96 -10.13 12.04
CA VAL A 114 -8.57 -11.32 12.81
C VAL A 114 -9.84 -12.03 13.26
N CYS A 115 -9.94 -13.32 12.99
CA CYS A 115 -11.03 -14.17 13.46
C CYS A 115 -10.49 -15.44 14.11
N VAL A 116 -11.24 -15.97 15.07
CA VAL A 116 -10.99 -17.29 15.66
C VAL A 116 -12.00 -18.24 15.04
N LEU A 117 -11.49 -19.35 14.51
CA LEU A 117 -12.23 -20.37 13.77
C LEU A 117 -12.03 -21.71 14.47
N ASP A 118 -13.01 -22.60 14.39
CA ASP A 118 -12.79 -24.01 14.71
C ASP A 118 -12.07 -24.73 13.55
N ASN A 119 -11.88 -26.05 13.68
CA ASN A 119 -11.19 -26.85 12.66
C ASN A 119 -12.00 -26.96 11.34
N GLU A 120 -13.33 -27.05 11.42
CA GLU A 120 -14.18 -27.16 10.22
C GLU A 120 -14.24 -25.83 9.47
N GLU A 121 -14.34 -24.71 10.20
CA GLU A 121 -14.32 -23.36 9.64
C GLU A 121 -12.97 -23.01 9.00
N ALA A 122 -11.86 -23.45 9.61
CA ALA A 122 -10.51 -23.23 9.09
C ALA A 122 -10.25 -23.98 7.77
N GLU A 123 -10.86 -25.14 7.56
CA GLU A 123 -10.74 -25.85 6.27
C GLU A 123 -11.48 -25.16 5.12
N ASN A 124 -12.50 -24.35 5.45
CA ASN A 124 -13.37 -23.72 4.46
C ASN A 124 -13.00 -22.26 4.14
N ILE A 125 -12.04 -21.66 4.86
CA ILE A 125 -11.62 -20.28 4.63
C ILE A 125 -10.68 -20.16 3.43
N ASP A 126 -10.80 -19.04 2.72
CA ASP A 126 -9.97 -18.73 1.55
C ASP A 126 -8.50 -18.51 1.93
N SER A 127 -7.69 -19.54 1.68
CA SER A 127 -6.23 -19.54 1.94
C SER A 127 -5.42 -18.53 1.12
N GLU A 128 -5.97 -17.95 0.04
CA GLU A 128 -5.25 -16.92 -0.74
C GLU A 128 -5.22 -15.57 0.00
N ASN A 129 -6.27 -15.28 0.76
CA ASN A 129 -6.44 -14.00 1.46
C ASN A 129 -6.22 -14.09 2.98
N TRP A 130 -6.26 -15.30 3.54
CA TRP A 130 -6.17 -15.55 4.97
C TRP A 130 -5.00 -16.46 5.31
N GLN A 131 -4.27 -16.08 6.35
CA GLN A 131 -3.26 -16.92 6.98
C GLN A 131 -3.83 -17.51 8.26
N ILE A 132 -3.81 -18.84 8.37
CA ILE A 132 -4.34 -19.59 9.51
C ILE A 132 -3.20 -19.99 10.43
N LEU A 133 -3.36 -19.74 11.73
CA LEU A 133 -2.42 -20.10 12.79
C LEU A 133 -3.17 -20.94 13.85
N PRO A 134 -2.83 -22.22 14.05
CA PRO A 134 -3.44 -23.02 15.12
C PRO A 134 -3.03 -22.48 16.49
N ILE A 135 -4.00 -22.30 17.40
CA ILE A 135 -3.77 -21.81 18.77
C ILE A 135 -4.01 -22.92 19.81
N ALA A 136 -5.00 -23.78 19.59
CA ALA A 136 -5.33 -24.91 20.47
C ALA A 136 -5.79 -26.12 19.64
N GLU A 137 -6.14 -27.24 20.29
CA GLU A 137 -6.55 -28.48 19.61
C GLU A 137 -7.74 -28.28 18.65
N ASP A 138 -8.70 -27.43 19.01
CA ASP A 138 -9.91 -27.15 18.22
C ASP A 138 -10.08 -25.66 17.86
N GLN A 139 -9.00 -24.87 17.88
CA GLN A 139 -9.07 -23.44 17.59
C GLN A 139 -7.92 -22.95 16.72
N ASN A 140 -8.29 -22.18 15.70
CA ASN A 140 -7.41 -21.56 14.72
C ASN A 140 -7.63 -20.04 14.71
N CYS A 141 -6.57 -19.26 14.66
CA CYS A 141 -6.63 -17.83 14.40
C CYS A 141 -6.35 -17.57 12.93
N ALA A 142 -7.31 -16.99 12.22
CA ALA A 142 -7.13 -16.54 10.86
C ALA A 142 -6.89 -15.03 10.81
N ILE A 143 -5.87 -14.62 10.07
CA ILE A 143 -5.46 -13.23 9.88
C ILE A 143 -5.53 -12.91 8.39
N ARG A 144 -6.23 -11.84 8.02
CA ARG A 144 -6.34 -11.42 6.62
C ARG A 144 -5.08 -10.68 6.17
N THR A 145 -4.35 -11.24 5.22
CA THR A 145 -2.97 -10.81 4.89
C THR A 145 -2.87 -9.77 3.78
N ARG A 146 -3.95 -9.47 3.06
CA ARG A 146 -3.94 -8.53 1.92
C ARG A 146 -3.38 -7.11 2.23
N PHE A 147 -3.40 -6.70 3.50
CA PHE A 147 -2.91 -5.40 3.96
C PHE A 147 -1.48 -5.40 4.54
N VAL A 148 -0.93 -6.58 4.90
CA VAL A 148 0.33 -6.70 5.64
C VAL A 148 1.54 -6.76 4.69
N THR A 149 1.60 -5.84 3.73
CA THR A 149 2.77 -5.70 2.82
C THR A 149 3.53 -4.38 3.02
N MET A 150 3.05 -3.49 3.89
CA MET A 150 3.56 -2.12 3.98
C MET A 150 4.93 -1.94 4.66
N VAL A 151 5.47 -2.94 5.35
CA VAL A 151 6.81 -2.82 5.94
C VAL A 151 7.51 -4.17 5.94
N ASP A 152 8.46 -4.32 5.01
CA ASP A 152 9.59 -5.25 5.09
C ASP A 152 9.27 -6.76 5.07
N GLN A 153 9.74 -7.45 4.02
CA GLN A 153 9.85 -8.92 3.94
C GLN A 153 10.77 -9.54 5.05
N ARG A 154 11.14 -8.78 6.08
CA ARG A 154 11.91 -9.22 7.24
C ARG A 154 11.23 -8.96 8.59
N GLN A 155 10.01 -8.42 8.64
CA GLN A 155 9.28 -8.17 9.91
C GLN A 155 8.11 -9.12 10.19
N THR A 156 8.14 -10.35 9.66
CA THR A 156 7.17 -11.41 9.99
C THR A 156 7.28 -11.95 11.44
N TYR A 157 7.87 -11.20 12.38
CA TYR A 157 8.13 -11.64 13.76
C TYR A 157 7.53 -10.74 14.84
N ILE A 158 6.55 -9.88 14.52
CA ILE A 158 5.87 -9.06 15.54
C ILE A 158 4.42 -9.53 15.75
N LEU A 159 4.24 -10.82 16.03
CA LEU A 159 3.17 -11.29 16.91
C LEU A 159 3.82 -12.34 17.82
N PRO A 160 4.29 -11.94 19.00
CA PRO A 160 3.42 -12.14 20.17
C PRO A 160 3.65 -11.07 21.26
N THR A 161 2.61 -10.34 21.69
CA THR A 161 2.61 -9.80 23.08
C THR A 161 1.27 -9.25 23.60
N GLN A 162 0.22 -9.09 22.78
CA GLN A 162 -1.03 -8.50 23.30
C GLN A 162 -2.04 -9.50 23.90
N PHE A 163 -1.76 -10.82 23.90
CA PHE A 163 -2.62 -11.83 24.54
C PHE A 163 -2.06 -12.40 25.86
N ALA A 164 -1.22 -11.65 26.57
CA ALA A 164 -0.84 -12.00 27.94
C ALA A 164 -1.64 -11.13 28.93
N HIS A 165 -2.88 -11.53 29.22
CA HIS A 165 -3.54 -11.08 30.45
C HIS A 165 -2.84 -11.73 31.66
N PRO A 166 -2.42 -10.95 32.67
CA PRO A 166 -1.96 -11.53 33.92
C PRO A 166 -3.18 -11.99 34.72
N THR A 167 -3.21 -13.30 34.98
CA THR A 167 -4.05 -13.95 35.98
C THR A 167 -3.99 -13.21 37.31
N ARG A 168 -5.15 -13.00 37.92
CA ARG A 168 -5.28 -12.80 39.36
C ARG A 168 -6.42 -13.66 39.89
#